data_AF-A0A7Y2DNF6-F1
#
_entry.id   AF-A0A7Y2DNF6-F1
#
_cell.length_a   1.000
_cell.length_b   1.000
_cell.length_c   1.000
_cell.angle_alpha   90.00
_cell.angle_beta   90.00
_cell.angle_gamma   90.00
#
_symmetry.space_group_name_H-M   'P 1'
#
loop_
_entity.id
_entity.type
_entity.pdbx_description
1 polymer ?
#
loop_
_entity_poly.entity_id
_entity_poly.type
_entity_poly.pdbx_seq_one_letter_code
_entity_poly.pdbx_strand_id
1 'polypeptide(L)'
;MISRLSSRRSWLIAALLSLLLSSIPTTPAGAAGPVDGRFATDEILVNQVYLDLFGRSADRAGLAFWSDQVRAGLNPAELYNQFVGSAEFAGSVAPVARLYYSVLGRGPDAEGLRYWAGTRREGSSLSAIAEAFLAGAEFDALSSATTDDEIVEAVYGRVLGRTPDAAGLQYWRGEISSGRLTVAEFVAAVSESLEHQNRRNAEVVVTTVYLAMLQRAPDAAGLAYWTQQVRSGASLLELIDPIMNGAEYRGRFAPSPTPSVTPLVSGLTIPWGVAPLPDGTALVTERGGRLLRISADGQSDVVSADLSDLFASGETGMMGIVADPGFSQNNRFYTCQGHSSPREIQVITWTLSGTAATRVADPLVGGLPIGSGRHGGCQLAFDTEGRLIIGTGDSAVGSLPQNLSSLGGKTLRVDPTTGLGVSDNPFSSSSNPDTARLLSFGHRNVQGVSIHPETGDVWTVEHGPSSDDEVNRIVPGGNYGWNPVPGYNESVPMTDLAEFPDAVPAAWATGFPTLALADGEFLTAPQWGAWRNGFAVSALKNQSLRVLFFADNGLPLGQSLIIDGDYGRLRAVAETADGSLLVTTSNGSGNDQVLRVSPGS
;
A
#
# COMPACT_ATOMS: atom_id res chain seq x y z
N MET A 1 -7.21 50.48 -4.31
CA MET A 1 -8.60 50.38 -3.81
C MET A 1 -9.52 49.56 -4.76
N ILE A 2 -8.97 48.62 -5.54
CA ILE A 2 -9.72 47.73 -6.46
C ILE A 2 -9.55 46.23 -6.07
N SER A 3 -8.84 45.92 -4.97
CA SER A 3 -8.54 44.53 -4.54
C SER A 3 -9.51 43.93 -3.51
N ARG A 4 -10.68 44.54 -3.26
CA ARG A 4 -11.63 44.04 -2.24
C ARG A 4 -13.03 43.68 -2.76
N LEU A 5 -13.26 43.67 -4.08
CA LEU A 5 -14.57 43.39 -4.67
C LEU A 5 -14.65 42.10 -5.52
N SER A 6 -13.53 41.44 -5.85
CA SER A 6 -13.55 40.14 -6.55
C SER A 6 -13.64 38.93 -5.61
N SER A 7 -13.19 39.03 -4.36
CA SER A 7 -13.17 37.90 -3.42
C SER A 7 -14.53 37.57 -2.78
N ARG A 8 -15.55 38.42 -2.92
CA ARG A 8 -16.89 38.15 -2.36
C ARG A 8 -17.87 37.48 -3.32
N ARG A 9 -17.58 37.43 -4.64
CA ARG A 9 -18.44 36.74 -5.62
C ARG A 9 -18.07 35.28 -5.83
N SER A 10 -16.81 34.89 -5.62
CA SER A 10 -16.37 33.49 -5.73
C SER A 10 -16.82 32.61 -4.56
N TRP A 11 -17.02 33.19 -3.37
CA TRP A 11 -17.56 32.48 -2.21
C TRP A 11 -19.06 32.20 -2.29
N LEU A 12 -19.81 32.99 -3.06
CA LEU A 12 -21.26 32.79 -3.25
C LEU A 12 -21.59 31.70 -4.28
N ILE A 13 -20.66 31.32 -5.17
CA ILE A 13 -20.86 30.20 -6.11
C ILE A 13 -20.40 28.87 -5.47
N ALA A 14 -19.34 28.89 -4.65
CA ALA A 14 -18.91 27.72 -3.90
C ALA A 14 -19.89 27.34 -2.75
N ALA A 15 -20.54 28.31 -2.11
CA ALA A 15 -21.53 28.05 -1.06
C ALA A 15 -22.91 27.60 -1.61
N LEU A 16 -23.17 27.74 -2.92
CA LEU A 16 -24.44 27.36 -3.55
C LEU A 16 -24.45 25.92 -4.10
N LEU A 17 -23.31 25.20 -4.07
CA LEU A 17 -23.26 23.75 -4.32
C LEU A 17 -23.30 22.89 -3.04
N SER A 18 -23.16 23.48 -1.85
CA SER A 18 -23.17 22.74 -0.57
C SER A 18 -24.52 22.81 0.18
N LEU A 19 -25.57 23.34 -0.44
CA LEU A 19 -26.90 23.50 0.16
C LEU A 19 -28.01 23.25 -0.86
N LEU A 20 -28.08 22.04 -1.40
CA LEU A 20 -29.27 21.46 -2.03
C LEU A 20 -29.03 19.96 -2.17
N LEU A 21 -29.33 19.20 -1.11
CA LEU A 21 -29.76 17.79 -1.11
C LEU A 21 -29.84 17.33 0.36
N SER A 22 -30.88 17.80 1.04
CA SER A 22 -31.40 17.08 2.21
C SER A 22 -32.59 16.25 1.74
N SER A 23 -32.61 14.99 2.18
CA SER A 23 -33.69 13.99 2.10
C SER A 23 -33.90 13.22 0.79
N ILE A 24 -33.26 12.05 0.68
CA ILE A 24 -33.71 10.90 -0.13
C ILE A 24 -33.50 9.62 0.73
N PRO A 25 -34.42 8.64 0.74
CA PRO A 25 -34.42 7.57 1.73
C PRO A 25 -33.38 6.48 1.42
N THR A 26 -32.78 5.94 2.47
CA THR A 26 -31.88 4.78 2.41
C THR A 26 -32.66 3.51 2.06
N THR A 27 -32.49 3.00 0.85
CA THR A 27 -32.77 1.59 0.53
C THR A 27 -31.65 0.71 1.07
N PRO A 28 -31.93 -0.51 1.58
CA PRO A 28 -30.89 -1.38 2.11
C PRO A 28 -29.97 -1.85 0.99
N ALA A 29 -28.68 -2.00 1.33
CA ALA A 29 -27.65 -2.58 0.47
C ALA A 29 -28.06 -3.99 0.05
N GLY A 30 -28.52 -4.13 -1.19
CA GLY A 30 -28.53 -5.43 -1.87
C GLY A 30 -27.12 -5.70 -2.38
N ALA A 31 -26.64 -6.93 -2.20
CA ALA A 31 -25.34 -7.38 -2.73
C ALA A 31 -25.24 -6.98 -4.21
N ALA A 32 -24.34 -6.03 -4.50
CA ALA A 32 -24.14 -5.52 -5.85
C ALA A 32 -23.46 -6.61 -6.67
N GLY A 33 -24.07 -6.98 -7.79
CA GLY A 33 -23.37 -7.75 -8.81
C GLY A 33 -22.22 -6.92 -9.40
N PRO A 34 -21.32 -7.53 -10.18
CA PRO A 34 -20.19 -6.84 -10.78
C PRO A 34 -20.65 -5.59 -11.55
N VAL A 35 -20.07 -4.43 -11.25
CA VAL A 35 -20.48 -3.14 -11.85
C VAL A 35 -20.28 -3.13 -13.38
N ASP A 36 -19.29 -3.87 -13.86
CA ASP A 36 -19.02 -4.04 -15.30
C ASP A 36 -18.32 -5.38 -15.65
N GLY A 37 -18.36 -6.35 -14.72
CA GLY A 37 -17.66 -7.63 -14.83
C GLY A 37 -16.16 -7.59 -14.47
N ARG A 38 -15.55 -6.41 -14.29
CA ARG A 38 -14.15 -6.24 -13.87
C ARG A 38 -14.04 -5.98 -12.37
N PHE A 39 -14.94 -5.14 -11.86
CA PHE A 39 -14.97 -4.76 -10.44
C PHE A 39 -16.14 -5.44 -9.74
N ALA A 40 -15.84 -6.15 -8.65
CA ALA A 40 -16.83 -6.89 -7.90
C ALA A 40 -17.87 -5.98 -7.24
N THR A 41 -17.48 -4.75 -6.85
CA THR A 41 -18.38 -3.73 -6.28
C THR A 41 -18.05 -2.32 -6.80
N ASP A 42 -18.96 -1.38 -6.55
CA ASP A 42 -18.79 0.05 -6.83
C ASP A 42 -17.65 0.67 -6.02
N GLU A 43 -17.46 0.26 -4.78
CA GLU A 43 -16.33 0.73 -3.96
C GLU A 43 -14.97 0.34 -4.55
N ILE A 44 -14.86 -0.87 -5.11
CA ILE A 44 -13.61 -1.30 -5.76
C ILE A 44 -13.34 -0.45 -7.00
N LEU A 45 -14.35 -0.25 -7.85
CA LEU A 45 -14.23 0.61 -9.02
C LEU A 45 -13.76 2.02 -8.59
N VAL A 46 -14.43 2.62 -7.60
CA VAL A 46 -14.09 3.96 -7.11
C VAL A 46 -12.66 4.00 -6.58
N ASN A 47 -12.28 3.04 -5.74
CA ASN A 47 -10.92 3.00 -5.21
C ASN A 47 -9.88 2.78 -6.31
N GLN A 48 -10.22 2.02 -7.35
CA GLN A 48 -9.35 1.84 -8.51
C GLN A 48 -9.11 3.16 -9.25
N VAL A 49 -10.14 4.00 -9.42
CA VAL A 49 -9.98 5.33 -10.03
C VAL A 49 -9.09 6.23 -9.17
N TYR A 50 -9.23 6.18 -7.83
CA TYR A 50 -8.32 6.86 -6.91
C TYR A 50 -6.87 6.37 -7.05
N LEU A 51 -6.64 5.06 -7.13
CA LEU A 51 -5.30 4.48 -7.31
C LEU A 51 -4.69 4.83 -8.67
N ASP A 52 -5.50 4.79 -9.73
CA ASP A 52 -5.08 5.13 -11.09
C ASP A 52 -4.61 6.60 -11.16
N LEU A 53 -5.45 7.55 -10.71
CA LEU A 53 -5.19 8.98 -10.90
C LEU A 53 -4.34 9.62 -9.80
N PHE A 54 -4.50 9.17 -8.56
CA PHE A 54 -3.89 9.81 -7.40
C PHE A 54 -2.86 8.93 -6.70
N GLY A 55 -2.75 7.64 -7.03
CA GLY A 55 -1.79 6.73 -6.39
C GLY A 55 -2.07 6.53 -4.90
N ARG A 56 -3.33 6.67 -4.49
CA ARG A 56 -3.78 6.44 -3.10
C ARG A 56 -5.18 5.85 -3.12
N SER A 57 -5.60 5.28 -1.99
CA SER A 57 -6.99 4.89 -1.80
C SER A 57 -7.89 6.12 -1.53
N ALA A 58 -9.18 5.96 -1.79
CA ALA A 58 -10.23 6.91 -1.45
C ALA A 58 -10.30 7.10 0.08
N ASP A 59 -10.57 8.32 0.55
CA ASP A 59 -11.00 8.51 1.94
C ASP A 59 -12.48 8.10 2.09
N ARG A 60 -12.94 7.95 3.34
CA ARG A 60 -14.33 7.55 3.64
C ARG A 60 -15.38 8.39 2.90
N ALA A 61 -15.24 9.72 2.89
CA ALA A 61 -16.26 10.59 2.33
C ALA A 61 -16.27 10.47 0.80
N GLY A 62 -15.09 10.43 0.18
CA GLY A 62 -14.93 10.20 -1.25
C GLY A 62 -15.46 8.84 -1.68
N LEU A 63 -15.08 7.76 -0.98
CA LEU A 63 -15.54 6.41 -1.30
C LEU A 63 -17.06 6.31 -1.24
N ALA A 64 -17.69 6.78 -0.15
CA ALA A 64 -19.14 6.73 -0.01
C ALA A 64 -19.85 7.57 -1.08
N PHE A 65 -19.40 8.81 -1.28
CA PHE A 65 -20.01 9.73 -2.24
C PHE A 65 -19.97 9.17 -3.66
N TRP A 66 -18.80 8.73 -4.13
CA TRP A 66 -18.63 8.26 -5.50
C TRP A 66 -19.28 6.90 -5.73
N SER A 67 -19.28 6.02 -4.73
CA SER A 67 -19.96 4.72 -4.82
C SER A 67 -21.48 4.92 -4.91
N ASP A 68 -22.04 5.87 -4.14
CA ASP A 68 -23.44 6.29 -4.30
C ASP A 68 -23.73 6.85 -5.71
N GLN A 69 -22.80 7.61 -6.31
CA GLN A 69 -22.97 8.09 -7.69
C GLN A 69 -22.99 6.94 -8.70
N VAL A 70 -22.09 5.96 -8.55
CA VAL A 70 -22.05 4.76 -9.40
C VAL A 70 -23.34 3.96 -9.26
N ARG A 71 -23.83 3.73 -8.03
CA ARG A 71 -25.14 3.09 -7.79
C ARG A 71 -26.31 3.90 -8.35
N ALA A 72 -26.18 5.21 -8.46
CA ALA A 72 -27.16 6.09 -9.12
C ALA A 72 -27.07 6.08 -10.66
N GLY A 73 -26.13 5.32 -11.24
CA GLY A 73 -25.99 5.13 -12.69
C GLY A 73 -24.85 5.90 -13.34
N LEU A 74 -23.97 6.55 -12.58
CA LEU A 74 -22.75 7.14 -13.12
C LEU A 74 -21.85 6.02 -13.66
N ASN A 75 -21.54 6.06 -14.96
CA ASN A 75 -20.74 4.98 -15.54
C ASN A 75 -19.24 5.14 -15.20
N PRO A 76 -18.45 4.06 -15.28
CA PRO A 76 -17.04 4.08 -14.91
C PRO A 76 -16.18 5.15 -15.63
N ALA A 77 -16.45 5.42 -16.92
CA ALA A 77 -15.68 6.39 -17.67
C ALA A 77 -16.09 7.84 -17.35
N GLU A 78 -17.37 8.08 -17.06
CA GLU A 78 -17.86 9.34 -16.51
C GLU A 78 -17.26 9.62 -15.14
N LEU A 79 -17.18 8.61 -14.26
CA LEU A 79 -16.50 8.71 -12.98
C LEU A 79 -15.03 9.14 -13.16
N TYR A 80 -14.30 8.48 -14.06
CA TYR A 80 -12.90 8.83 -14.35
C TYR A 80 -12.76 10.28 -14.84
N ASN A 81 -13.65 10.70 -15.76
CA ASN A 81 -13.68 12.05 -16.28
C ASN A 81 -13.96 13.11 -15.20
N GLN A 82 -14.85 12.81 -14.24
CA GLN A 82 -15.12 13.69 -13.08
C GLN A 82 -13.87 13.85 -12.20
N PHE A 83 -13.08 12.79 -12.04
CA PHE A 83 -11.84 12.85 -11.26
C PHE A 83 -10.75 13.68 -11.95
N VAL A 84 -10.59 13.54 -13.26
CA VAL A 84 -9.67 14.41 -14.04
C VAL A 84 -10.11 15.87 -13.96
N GLY A 85 -11.41 16.14 -13.87
CA GLY A 85 -11.98 17.48 -13.66
C GLY A 85 -11.94 17.98 -12.20
N SER A 86 -11.43 17.19 -11.25
CA SER A 86 -11.52 17.49 -9.82
C SER A 86 -10.49 18.53 -9.34
N ALA A 87 -10.79 19.16 -8.20
CA ALA A 87 -9.87 20.07 -7.53
C ALA A 87 -8.58 19.36 -7.05
N GLU A 88 -8.66 18.07 -6.68
CA GLU A 88 -7.50 17.29 -6.31
C GLU A 88 -6.56 17.12 -7.51
N PHE A 89 -7.08 16.70 -8.66
CA PHE A 89 -6.30 16.58 -9.89
C PHE A 89 -5.63 17.91 -10.28
N ALA A 90 -6.39 19.00 -10.22
CA ALA A 90 -5.90 20.34 -10.53
C ALA A 90 -4.84 20.84 -9.53
N GLY A 91 -4.85 20.35 -8.28
CA GLY A 91 -3.95 20.77 -7.21
C GLY A 91 -2.68 19.93 -7.06
N SER A 92 -2.75 18.63 -7.34
CA SER A 92 -1.65 17.67 -7.09
C SER A 92 -1.05 17.06 -8.35
N VAL A 93 -1.87 16.71 -9.35
CA VAL A 93 -1.40 15.95 -10.52
C VAL A 93 -1.05 16.87 -11.69
N ALA A 94 -1.98 17.74 -12.11
CA ALA A 94 -1.81 18.58 -13.29
C ALA A 94 -0.62 19.57 -13.20
N PRO A 95 -0.37 20.23 -12.05
CA PRO A 95 0.79 21.13 -11.92
C PRO A 95 2.13 20.41 -12.01
N VAL A 96 2.21 19.21 -11.43
CA VAL A 96 3.43 18.37 -11.49
C VAL A 96 3.67 17.91 -12.93
N ALA A 97 2.64 17.41 -13.62
CA ALA A 97 2.76 17.03 -15.03
C ALA A 97 3.18 18.22 -15.93
N ARG A 98 2.67 19.44 -15.69
CA ARG A 98 3.15 20.64 -16.39
C ARG A 98 4.61 20.94 -16.10
N LEU A 99 5.03 20.78 -14.85
CA LEU A 99 6.41 21.03 -14.45
C LEU A 99 7.41 20.09 -15.16
N TYR A 100 7.04 18.83 -15.42
CA TYR A 100 7.81 17.92 -16.27
C TYR A 100 8.05 18.49 -17.68
N TYR A 101 6.99 18.99 -18.34
CA TYR A 101 7.13 19.64 -19.64
C TYR A 101 7.91 20.95 -19.58
N SER A 102 7.73 21.73 -18.51
CA SER A 102 8.38 23.03 -18.32
C SER A 102 9.89 22.89 -18.08
N VAL A 103 10.29 21.95 -17.22
CA VAL A 103 11.69 21.75 -16.85
C VAL A 103 12.31 20.71 -17.77
N LEU A 104 11.91 19.44 -17.63
CA LEU A 104 12.54 18.31 -18.33
C LEU A 104 12.24 18.27 -19.84
N GLY A 105 11.20 18.96 -20.31
CA GLY A 105 10.84 19.04 -21.74
C GLY A 105 10.23 17.77 -22.31
N ARG A 106 9.89 16.83 -21.44
CA ARG A 106 9.24 15.58 -21.74
C ARG A 106 8.06 15.41 -20.78
N GLY A 107 7.09 14.60 -21.19
CA GLY A 107 6.05 14.16 -20.28
C GLY A 107 6.63 13.28 -19.17
N PRO A 108 5.95 13.19 -18.01
CA PRO A 108 6.36 12.26 -16.97
C PRO A 108 6.17 10.80 -17.41
N ASP A 109 6.90 9.91 -16.77
CA ASP A 109 6.54 8.50 -16.66
C ASP A 109 5.58 8.27 -15.47
N ALA A 110 5.04 7.06 -15.34
CA ALA A 110 3.96 6.77 -14.38
C ALA A 110 4.47 6.82 -12.93
N GLU A 111 5.68 6.35 -12.70
CA GLU A 111 6.32 6.32 -11.38
C GLU A 111 6.66 7.73 -10.90
N GLY A 112 7.35 8.51 -11.74
CA GLY A 112 7.72 9.88 -11.45
C GLY A 112 6.51 10.78 -11.22
N LEU A 113 5.46 10.68 -12.05
CA LEU A 113 4.23 11.45 -11.83
C LEU A 113 3.59 11.11 -10.49
N ARG A 114 3.47 9.82 -10.15
CA ARG A 114 2.89 9.40 -8.87
C ARG A 114 3.69 9.88 -7.67
N TYR A 115 5.02 9.72 -7.70
CA TYR A 115 5.90 10.15 -6.63
C TYR A 115 5.72 11.66 -6.36
N TRP A 116 5.93 12.49 -7.37
CA TRP A 116 5.88 13.95 -7.19
C TRP A 116 4.46 14.48 -6.93
N ALA A 117 3.43 13.87 -7.50
CA ALA A 117 2.04 14.21 -7.17
C ALA A 117 1.68 13.80 -5.74
N GLY A 118 2.24 12.69 -5.24
CA GLY A 118 2.14 12.26 -3.84
C GLY A 118 2.78 13.26 -2.90
N THR A 119 4.04 13.59 -3.13
CA THR A 119 4.78 14.62 -2.37
C THR A 119 4.05 15.97 -2.38
N ARG A 120 3.47 16.37 -3.52
CA ARG A 120 2.66 17.59 -3.64
C ARG A 120 1.40 17.54 -2.76
N ARG A 121 0.71 16.41 -2.75
CA ARG A 121 -0.50 16.18 -1.94
C ARG A 121 -0.19 16.19 -0.44
N GLU A 122 0.98 15.72 -0.04
CA GLU A 122 1.47 15.71 1.34
C GLU A 122 1.92 17.09 1.84
N GLY A 123 1.94 18.10 0.95
CA GLY A 123 2.10 19.51 1.32
C GLY A 123 3.32 20.20 0.72
N SER A 124 4.18 19.47 0.00
CA SER A 124 5.33 20.09 -0.68
C SER A 124 4.89 21.16 -1.67
N SER A 125 5.60 22.29 -1.69
CA SER A 125 5.33 23.35 -2.64
C SER A 125 5.70 22.90 -4.06
N LEU A 126 5.01 23.43 -5.08
CA LEU A 126 5.42 23.20 -6.46
C LEU A 126 6.84 23.75 -6.73
N SER A 127 7.24 24.80 -6.00
CA SER A 127 8.61 25.33 -6.06
C SER A 127 9.65 24.36 -5.50
N ALA A 128 9.37 23.62 -4.42
CA ALA A 128 10.28 22.60 -3.89
C ALA A 128 10.49 21.46 -4.91
N ILE A 129 9.42 21.06 -5.59
CA ILE A 129 9.51 20.05 -6.68
C ILE A 129 10.31 20.62 -7.86
N ALA A 130 10.08 21.88 -8.22
CA ALA A 130 10.84 22.54 -9.28
C ALA A 130 12.34 22.63 -8.93
N GLU A 131 12.67 22.92 -7.67
CA GLU A 131 14.04 22.94 -7.16
C GLU A 131 14.71 21.56 -7.32
N ALA A 132 14.02 20.49 -6.95
CA ALA A 132 14.52 19.13 -7.14
C ALA A 132 14.76 18.79 -8.63
N PHE A 133 13.88 19.21 -9.54
CA PHE A 133 14.06 18.97 -10.97
C PHE A 133 15.24 19.76 -11.54
N LEU A 134 15.40 21.02 -11.08
CA LEU A 134 16.52 21.87 -11.49
C LEU A 134 17.87 21.32 -10.98
N ALA A 135 17.89 20.69 -9.81
CA ALA A 135 19.08 20.04 -9.27
C ALA A 135 19.47 18.76 -10.04
N GLY A 136 18.49 18.07 -10.65
CA GLY A 136 18.65 16.76 -11.30
C GLY A 136 19.41 16.72 -12.64
N ALA A 137 20.21 17.74 -12.97
CA ALA A 137 21.02 17.85 -14.19
C ALA A 137 20.28 17.88 -15.55
N GLU A 138 18.94 17.79 -15.59
CA GLU A 138 18.14 17.70 -16.83
C GLU A 138 17.53 19.04 -17.32
N PHE A 139 17.80 20.18 -16.67
CA PHE A 139 17.35 21.49 -17.16
C PHE A 139 18.39 22.21 -18.02
N ASP A 140 18.67 21.66 -19.19
CA ASP A 140 19.65 22.20 -20.14
C ASP A 140 19.35 23.65 -20.56
N ALA A 141 18.09 24.11 -20.47
CA ALA A 141 17.71 25.47 -20.83
C ALA A 141 18.45 26.54 -19.99
N LEU A 142 18.83 26.25 -18.74
CA LEU A 142 19.64 27.16 -17.92
C LEU A 142 21.13 26.85 -17.94
N SER A 143 21.56 25.76 -18.57
CA SER A 143 22.97 25.35 -18.57
C SER A 143 23.92 26.40 -19.15
N SER A 144 23.42 27.26 -20.04
CA SER A 144 24.14 28.38 -20.65
C SER A 144 23.81 29.75 -20.05
N ALA A 145 22.85 29.85 -19.13
CA ALA A 145 22.43 31.11 -18.53
C ALA A 145 23.38 31.50 -17.39
N THR A 146 24.00 32.67 -17.50
CA THR A 146 24.98 33.20 -16.54
C THR A 146 24.51 34.47 -15.83
N THR A 147 23.36 35.02 -16.26
CA THR A 147 22.74 36.23 -15.72
C THR A 147 21.25 36.03 -15.48
N ASP A 148 20.66 36.85 -14.60
CA ASP A 148 19.22 36.79 -14.31
C ASP A 148 18.36 37.10 -15.55
N ASP A 149 18.81 37.97 -16.46
CA ASP A 149 18.12 38.23 -17.72
C ASP A 149 18.10 36.97 -18.61
N GLU A 150 19.24 36.28 -18.74
CA GLU A 150 19.35 35.02 -19.49
C GLU A 150 18.49 33.90 -18.87
N ILE A 151 18.39 33.86 -17.52
CA ILE A 151 17.51 32.90 -16.82
C ILE A 151 16.05 33.16 -17.19
N VAL A 152 15.60 34.43 -17.14
CA VAL A 152 14.21 34.78 -17.46
C VAL A 152 13.90 34.48 -18.92
N GLU A 153 14.79 34.83 -19.85
CA GLU A 153 14.63 34.54 -21.27
C GLU A 153 14.58 33.04 -21.57
N ALA A 154 15.45 32.25 -20.95
CA ALA A 154 15.47 30.79 -21.11
C ALA A 154 14.17 30.14 -20.62
N VAL A 155 13.66 30.54 -19.45
CA VAL A 155 12.39 30.01 -18.91
C VAL A 155 11.22 30.41 -19.81
N TYR A 156 11.15 31.66 -20.27
CA TYR A 156 10.10 32.09 -21.21
C TYR A 156 10.16 31.32 -22.53
N GLY A 157 11.36 31.14 -23.09
CA GLY A 157 11.57 30.39 -24.32
C GLY A 157 11.13 28.94 -24.19
N ARG A 158 11.49 28.29 -23.08
CA ARG A 158 11.15 26.88 -22.83
C ARG A 158 9.67 26.67 -22.49
N VAL A 159 9.15 27.44 -21.55
CA VAL A 159 7.82 27.23 -20.98
C VAL A 159 6.74 27.85 -21.87
N LEU A 160 6.95 29.08 -22.36
CA LEU A 160 5.96 29.82 -23.14
C LEU A 160 6.21 29.78 -24.64
N GLY A 161 7.42 29.41 -25.09
CA GLY A 161 7.76 29.34 -26.51
C GLY A 161 7.93 30.72 -27.16
N ARG A 162 8.27 31.75 -26.37
CA ARG A 162 8.46 33.14 -26.81
C ARG A 162 9.45 33.86 -25.91
N THR A 163 9.94 35.01 -26.33
CA THR A 163 10.72 35.91 -25.46
C THR A 163 9.79 36.68 -24.51
N PRO A 164 10.30 37.10 -23.33
CA PRO A 164 9.57 38.01 -22.46
C PRO A 164 9.43 39.39 -23.11
N ASP A 165 8.33 40.08 -22.82
CA ASP A 165 8.26 41.52 -23.12
C ASP A 165 9.12 42.32 -22.11
N ALA A 166 9.37 43.60 -22.41
CA ALA A 166 10.26 44.42 -21.59
C ALA A 166 9.79 44.56 -20.13
N ALA A 167 8.48 44.59 -19.88
CA ALA A 167 7.93 44.71 -18.54
C ALA A 167 8.05 43.39 -17.76
N GLY A 168 7.77 42.26 -18.41
CA GLY A 168 7.94 40.92 -17.86
C GLY A 168 9.40 40.62 -17.52
N LEU A 169 10.34 40.92 -18.44
CA LEU A 169 11.78 40.76 -18.19
C LEU A 169 12.22 41.59 -16.99
N GLN A 170 11.85 42.87 -16.96
CA GLN A 170 12.20 43.76 -15.86
C GLN A 170 11.64 43.29 -14.51
N TYR A 171 10.39 42.82 -14.49
CA TYR A 171 9.73 42.34 -13.28
C TYR A 171 10.42 41.10 -12.72
N TRP A 172 10.55 40.04 -13.54
CA TRP A 172 11.11 38.77 -13.09
C TRP A 172 12.58 38.88 -12.72
N ARG A 173 13.40 39.59 -13.52
CA ARG A 173 14.78 39.91 -13.13
C ARG A 173 14.80 40.61 -11.78
N GLY A 174 13.95 41.62 -11.58
CA GLY A 174 13.91 42.39 -10.34
C GLY A 174 13.56 41.54 -9.10
N GLU A 175 12.66 40.55 -9.24
CA GLU A 175 12.35 39.62 -8.15
C GLU A 175 13.53 38.69 -7.84
N ILE A 176 14.16 38.09 -8.86
CA ILE A 176 15.29 37.17 -8.73
C ILE A 176 16.54 37.89 -8.18
N SER A 177 16.96 39.00 -8.78
CA SER A 177 18.16 39.76 -8.36
C SER A 177 18.03 40.29 -6.92
N SER A 178 16.81 40.55 -6.47
CA SER A 178 16.54 41.00 -5.10
C SER A 178 16.48 39.88 -4.07
N GLY A 179 16.55 38.61 -4.50
CA GLY A 179 16.38 37.43 -3.65
C GLY A 179 14.96 37.23 -3.13
N ARG A 180 13.96 37.91 -3.71
CA ARG A 180 12.54 37.77 -3.31
C ARG A 180 11.89 36.52 -3.87
N LEU A 181 12.41 36.01 -4.99
CA LEU A 181 12.05 34.71 -5.54
C LEU A 181 13.33 33.92 -5.85
N THR A 182 13.30 32.63 -5.59
CA THR A 182 14.28 31.69 -6.15
C THR A 182 13.95 31.42 -7.62
N VAL A 183 14.92 30.88 -8.36
CA VAL A 183 14.70 30.42 -9.74
C VAL A 183 13.60 29.34 -9.78
N ALA A 184 13.56 28.45 -8.78
CA ALA A 184 12.53 27.42 -8.69
C ALA A 184 11.13 28.00 -8.48
N GLU A 185 10.98 29.02 -7.64
CA GLU A 185 9.71 29.74 -7.46
C GLU A 185 9.28 30.47 -8.72
N PHE A 186 10.22 31.09 -9.44
CA PHE A 186 9.96 31.71 -10.74
C PHE A 186 9.50 30.67 -11.78
N VAL A 187 10.20 29.55 -11.92
CA VAL A 187 9.83 28.46 -12.85
C VAL A 187 8.44 27.91 -12.53
N ALA A 188 8.16 27.65 -11.25
CA ALA A 188 6.84 27.20 -10.81
C ALA A 188 5.74 28.23 -11.15
N ALA A 189 6.01 29.53 -10.95
CA ALA A 189 5.07 30.59 -11.27
C ALA A 189 4.78 30.71 -12.77
N VAL A 190 5.79 30.60 -13.64
CA VAL A 190 5.61 30.66 -15.09
C VAL A 190 4.92 29.39 -15.62
N SER A 191 5.28 28.22 -15.09
CA SER A 191 4.63 26.93 -15.40
C SER A 191 3.13 26.96 -15.08
N GLU A 192 2.74 27.65 -14.01
CA GLU A 192 1.34 27.78 -13.60
C GLU A 192 0.66 29.06 -14.10
N SER A 193 1.28 29.79 -15.04
CA SER A 193 0.62 30.91 -15.71
C SER A 193 -0.57 30.44 -16.55
N LEU A 194 -1.62 31.27 -16.62
CA LEU A 194 -2.81 30.95 -17.44
C LEU A 194 -2.45 30.69 -18.91
N GLU A 195 -1.45 31.40 -19.43
CA GLU A 195 -0.92 31.19 -20.78
C GLU A 195 -0.37 29.77 -20.96
N HIS A 196 0.49 29.32 -20.04
CA HIS A 196 1.07 27.98 -20.11
C HIS A 196 0.04 26.89 -19.86
N GLN A 197 -0.84 27.07 -18.87
CA GLN A 197 -1.94 26.16 -18.59
C GLN A 197 -2.79 25.95 -19.85
N ASN A 198 -3.22 27.02 -20.53
CA ASN A 198 -3.99 26.91 -21.77
C ASN A 198 -3.22 26.19 -22.89
N ARG A 199 -1.89 26.41 -22.99
CA ARG A 199 -1.04 25.78 -24.01
C ARG A 199 -0.89 24.27 -23.79
N ARG A 200 -0.74 23.84 -22.53
CA ARG A 200 -0.40 22.46 -22.16
C ARG A 200 -1.55 21.63 -21.62
N ASN A 201 -2.70 22.20 -21.27
CA ASN A 201 -3.78 21.47 -20.61
C ASN A 201 -4.18 20.20 -21.37
N ALA A 202 -4.36 20.29 -22.68
CA ALA A 202 -4.70 19.14 -23.53
C ALA A 202 -3.64 18.03 -23.49
N GLU A 203 -2.36 18.41 -23.55
CA GLU A 203 -1.25 17.45 -23.51
C GLU A 203 -1.12 16.80 -22.13
N VAL A 204 -1.32 17.59 -21.07
CA VAL A 204 -1.30 17.12 -19.68
C VAL A 204 -2.41 16.10 -19.42
N VAL A 205 -3.66 16.42 -19.76
CA VAL A 205 -4.78 15.49 -19.50
C VAL A 205 -4.65 14.21 -20.31
N VAL A 206 -4.20 14.28 -21.56
CA VAL A 206 -3.98 13.09 -22.39
C VAL A 206 -2.89 12.22 -21.79
N THR A 207 -1.72 12.78 -21.50
CA THR A 207 -0.61 12.04 -20.91
C THR A 207 -1.01 11.42 -19.57
N THR A 208 -1.67 12.17 -18.69
CA THR A 208 -2.09 11.65 -17.40
C THR A 208 -3.13 10.55 -17.50
N VAL A 209 -4.12 10.66 -18.41
CA VAL A 209 -5.10 9.57 -18.64
C VAL A 209 -4.40 8.29 -19.09
N TYR A 210 -3.43 8.38 -20.02
CA TYR A 210 -2.63 7.23 -20.44
C TYR A 210 -1.81 6.64 -19.29
N LEU A 211 -1.11 7.47 -18.51
CA LEU A 211 -0.31 6.98 -17.39
C LEU A 211 -1.16 6.33 -16.32
N ALA A 212 -2.29 6.95 -15.99
CA ALA A 212 -3.16 6.49 -14.92
C ALA A 212 -3.94 5.22 -15.32
N MET A 213 -4.45 5.16 -16.55
CA MET A 213 -5.20 3.98 -17.03
C MET A 213 -4.32 2.88 -17.60
N LEU A 214 -3.26 3.19 -18.32
CA LEU A 214 -2.46 2.20 -19.05
C LEU A 214 -1.07 1.98 -18.45
N GLN A 215 -0.70 2.72 -17.40
CA GLN A 215 0.61 2.60 -16.73
C GLN A 215 1.80 2.88 -17.67
N ARG A 216 1.57 3.61 -18.77
CA ARG A 216 2.60 4.00 -19.72
C ARG A 216 2.26 5.31 -20.41
N ALA A 217 3.27 6.00 -20.91
CA ALA A 217 3.07 7.20 -21.71
C ALA A 217 2.39 6.87 -23.05
N PRO A 218 1.61 7.80 -23.62
CA PRO A 218 1.16 7.68 -25.00
C PRO A 218 2.37 7.70 -25.94
N ASP A 219 2.31 6.95 -27.04
CA ASP A 219 3.28 7.13 -28.12
C ASP A 219 3.09 8.51 -28.78
N ALA A 220 4.09 8.94 -29.57
CA ALA A 220 4.11 10.27 -30.17
C ALA A 220 2.90 10.55 -31.08
N ALA A 221 2.40 9.53 -31.79
CA ALA A 221 1.26 9.68 -32.70
C ALA A 221 -0.05 9.79 -31.91
N GLY A 222 -0.24 8.93 -30.90
CA GLY A 222 -1.38 8.96 -29.99
C GLY A 222 -1.47 10.28 -29.21
N LEU A 223 -0.33 10.75 -28.67
CA LEU A 223 -0.27 12.04 -27.97
C LEU A 223 -0.66 13.19 -28.88
N ALA A 224 -0.09 13.25 -30.09
CA ALA A 224 -0.38 14.30 -31.07
C ALA A 224 -1.87 14.31 -31.47
N TYR A 225 -2.42 13.13 -31.78
CA TYR A 225 -3.81 12.98 -32.17
C TYR A 225 -4.76 13.44 -31.06
N TRP A 226 -4.66 12.87 -29.86
CA TRP A 226 -5.59 13.17 -28.78
C TRP A 226 -5.45 14.59 -28.25
N THR A 227 -4.22 15.14 -28.22
CA THR A 227 -4.01 16.55 -27.88
C THR A 227 -4.72 17.48 -28.85
N GLN A 228 -4.72 17.15 -30.16
CA GLN A 228 -5.44 17.93 -31.16
C GLN A 228 -6.96 17.81 -31.00
N GLN A 229 -7.48 16.62 -30.69
CA GLN A 229 -8.92 16.43 -30.45
C GLN A 229 -9.40 17.25 -29.25
N VAL A 230 -8.71 17.16 -28.12
CA VAL A 230 -9.05 17.93 -26.90
C VAL A 230 -8.97 19.44 -27.16
N ARG A 231 -7.95 19.92 -27.90
CA ARG A 231 -7.85 21.33 -28.31
C ARG A 231 -8.99 21.78 -29.22
N SER A 232 -9.56 20.86 -29.99
CA SER A 232 -10.68 21.12 -30.90
C SER A 232 -12.04 21.03 -30.19
N GLY A 233 -12.07 20.75 -28.88
CA GLY A 233 -13.28 20.69 -28.07
C GLY A 233 -13.89 19.29 -27.93
N ALA A 234 -13.17 18.23 -28.31
CA ALA A 234 -13.61 16.86 -28.05
C ALA A 234 -13.77 16.59 -26.55
N SER A 235 -14.77 15.77 -26.19
CA SER A 235 -14.93 15.34 -24.81
C SER A 235 -13.80 14.39 -24.42
N LEU A 236 -13.31 14.49 -23.18
CA LEU A 236 -12.31 13.54 -22.68
C LEU A 236 -12.88 12.11 -22.59
N LEU A 237 -14.21 11.95 -22.53
CA LEU A 237 -14.87 10.64 -22.63
C LEU A 237 -14.56 9.92 -23.94
N GLU A 238 -14.34 10.66 -25.03
CA GLU A 238 -13.97 10.07 -26.33
C GLU A 238 -12.59 9.38 -26.25
N LEU A 239 -11.72 9.81 -25.33
CA LEU A 239 -10.44 9.17 -25.01
C LEU A 239 -10.59 8.08 -23.94
N ILE A 240 -11.33 8.35 -22.86
CA ILE A 240 -11.43 7.46 -21.69
C ILE A 240 -12.23 6.20 -22.03
N ASP A 241 -13.39 6.30 -22.69
CA ASP A 241 -14.27 5.16 -22.95
C ASP A 241 -13.56 4.06 -23.75
N PRO A 242 -12.86 4.35 -24.87
CA PRO A 242 -12.18 3.30 -25.63
C PRO A 242 -10.99 2.70 -24.88
N ILE A 243 -10.24 3.49 -24.10
CA ILE A 243 -9.14 2.99 -23.26
C ILE A 243 -9.70 2.02 -22.23
N MET A 244 -10.73 2.44 -21.49
CA MET A 244 -11.35 1.65 -20.44
C MET A 244 -11.87 0.31 -20.96
N ASN A 245 -12.52 0.32 -22.12
CA ASN A 245 -13.08 -0.89 -22.73
C ASN A 245 -12.07 -1.69 -23.56
N GLY A 246 -10.86 -1.15 -23.74
CA GLY A 246 -9.77 -1.77 -24.47
C GLY A 246 -9.16 -2.97 -23.74
N ALA A 247 -8.57 -3.88 -24.51
CA ALA A 247 -7.93 -5.08 -23.97
C ALA A 247 -6.76 -4.76 -23.02
N GLU A 248 -6.10 -3.62 -23.20
CA GLU A 248 -4.97 -3.21 -22.36
C GLU A 248 -5.41 -2.82 -20.94
N TYR A 249 -6.38 -1.91 -20.81
CA TYR A 249 -6.95 -1.57 -19.50
C TYR A 249 -7.61 -2.78 -18.85
N ARG A 250 -8.39 -3.54 -19.63
CA ARG A 250 -9.00 -4.79 -19.16
C ARG A 250 -7.98 -5.82 -18.72
N GLY A 251 -6.84 -5.92 -19.42
CA GLY A 251 -5.74 -6.82 -19.11
C GLY A 251 -5.05 -6.51 -17.78
N ARG A 252 -5.18 -5.26 -17.27
CA ARG A 252 -4.72 -4.92 -15.91
C ARG A 252 -5.50 -5.63 -14.81
N PHE A 253 -6.74 -6.01 -15.11
CA PHE A 253 -7.67 -6.63 -14.14
C PHE A 253 -8.05 -8.05 -14.53
N ALA A 254 -7.81 -8.42 -15.79
CA ALA A 254 -8.12 -9.70 -16.43
C ALA A 254 -9.56 -10.18 -16.18
N PRO A 255 -10.00 -11.35 -16.70
CA PRO A 255 -11.21 -11.96 -16.17
C PRO A 255 -10.88 -12.42 -14.75
N SER A 256 -11.41 -11.74 -13.74
CA SER A 256 -11.30 -12.19 -12.36
C SER A 256 -11.76 -13.65 -12.29
N PRO A 257 -10.94 -14.59 -11.78
CA PRO A 257 -11.50 -15.87 -11.35
C PRO A 257 -12.67 -15.58 -10.41
N THR A 258 -13.69 -16.44 -10.39
CA THR A 258 -14.81 -16.31 -9.44
C THR A 258 -14.55 -17.27 -8.28
N PRO A 259 -13.80 -16.87 -7.23
CA PRO A 259 -13.37 -17.82 -6.22
C PRO A 259 -14.58 -18.30 -5.42
N SER A 260 -14.54 -19.55 -4.99
CA SER A 260 -15.57 -20.09 -4.09
C SER A 260 -15.04 -20.13 -2.66
N VAL A 261 -15.83 -19.66 -1.70
CA VAL A 261 -15.50 -19.67 -0.28
C VAL A 261 -16.36 -20.70 0.44
N THR A 262 -15.74 -21.62 1.17
CA THR A 262 -16.44 -22.67 1.92
C THR A 262 -15.85 -22.83 3.33
N PRO A 263 -16.68 -22.92 4.38
CA PRO A 263 -16.18 -23.30 5.70
C PRO A 263 -15.60 -24.72 5.68
N LEU A 264 -14.35 -24.88 6.13
CA LEU A 264 -13.66 -26.17 6.25
C LEU A 264 -13.80 -26.73 7.67
N VAL A 265 -13.55 -25.89 8.68
CA VAL A 265 -13.70 -26.21 10.11
C VAL A 265 -14.41 -25.05 10.80
N SER A 266 -15.21 -25.32 11.82
CA SER A 266 -15.92 -24.32 12.63
C SER A 266 -15.77 -24.64 14.13
N GLY A 267 -16.21 -23.75 15.00
CA GLY A 267 -16.17 -23.97 16.46
C GLY A 267 -14.84 -23.57 17.10
N LEU A 268 -14.01 -22.78 16.40
CA LEU A 268 -12.71 -22.33 16.88
C LEU A 268 -12.84 -21.02 17.68
N THR A 269 -11.79 -20.66 18.40
CA THR A 269 -11.67 -19.43 19.18
C THR A 269 -10.35 -18.75 18.87
N ILE A 270 -10.41 -17.69 18.06
CA ILE A 270 -9.28 -16.88 17.61
C ILE A 270 -8.16 -17.77 17.01
N PRO A 271 -8.43 -18.55 15.95
CA PRO A 271 -7.40 -19.20 15.16
C PRO A 271 -6.50 -18.13 14.54
N TRP A 272 -5.27 -18.01 15.05
CA TRP A 272 -4.37 -16.90 14.79
C TRP A 272 -3.52 -17.11 13.55
N GLY A 273 -2.93 -18.30 13.38
CA GLY A 273 -2.09 -18.65 12.23
C GLY A 273 -2.49 -20.00 11.65
N VAL A 274 -2.17 -20.21 10.37
CA VAL A 274 -2.39 -21.47 9.64
C VAL A 274 -1.14 -21.82 8.82
N ALA A 275 -0.69 -23.06 8.90
CA ALA A 275 0.46 -23.58 8.15
C ALA A 275 0.05 -24.85 7.38
N PRO A 276 -0.21 -24.75 6.07
CA PRO A 276 -0.39 -25.91 5.21
C PRO A 276 0.83 -26.84 5.25
N LEU A 277 0.59 -28.15 5.20
CA LEU A 277 1.62 -29.19 5.20
C LEU A 277 1.66 -29.94 3.85
N PRO A 278 2.80 -30.54 3.48
CA PRO A 278 2.94 -31.26 2.21
C PRO A 278 1.98 -32.46 2.03
N ASP A 279 1.41 -32.98 3.10
CA ASP A 279 0.46 -34.10 3.08
C ASP A 279 -1.00 -33.66 2.88
N GLY A 280 -1.24 -32.37 2.65
CA GLY A 280 -2.57 -31.79 2.48
C GLY A 280 -3.30 -31.49 3.79
N THR A 281 -2.69 -31.76 4.95
CA THR A 281 -3.17 -31.28 6.25
C THR A 281 -2.65 -29.86 6.52
N ALA A 282 -3.13 -29.21 7.58
CA ALA A 282 -2.65 -27.91 8.02
C ALA A 282 -2.55 -27.87 9.56
N LEU A 283 -1.59 -27.12 10.09
CA LEU A 283 -1.53 -26.79 11.52
C LEU A 283 -2.17 -25.42 11.75
N VAL A 284 -2.92 -25.29 12.84
CA VAL A 284 -3.59 -24.04 13.23
C VAL A 284 -3.35 -23.73 14.69
N THR A 285 -2.93 -22.51 14.99
CA THR A 285 -2.79 -22.01 16.36
C THR A 285 -4.08 -21.31 16.78
N GLU A 286 -4.65 -21.65 17.95
CA GLU A 286 -5.63 -20.79 18.62
C GLU A 286 -4.89 -19.93 19.64
N ARG A 287 -5.10 -18.61 19.58
CA ARG A 287 -4.36 -17.64 20.39
C ARG A 287 -4.37 -17.96 21.89
N GLY A 288 -5.46 -18.54 22.38
CA GLY A 288 -5.62 -18.93 23.77
C GLY A 288 -4.78 -20.12 24.24
N GLY A 289 -4.06 -20.81 23.35
CA GLY A 289 -3.18 -21.93 23.69
C GLY A 289 -3.72 -23.29 23.29
N ARG A 290 -4.14 -23.44 22.04
CA ARG A 290 -4.38 -24.76 21.42
C ARG A 290 -3.70 -24.82 20.07
N LEU A 291 -3.15 -26.00 19.75
CA LEU A 291 -2.61 -26.32 18.43
C LEU A 291 -3.50 -27.40 17.82
N LEU A 292 -3.96 -27.19 16.60
CA LEU A 292 -4.81 -28.13 15.87
C LEU A 292 -4.08 -28.63 14.64
N ARG A 293 -4.39 -29.86 14.24
CA ARG A 293 -4.12 -30.39 12.90
C ARG A 293 -5.45 -30.59 12.19
N ILE A 294 -5.59 -29.98 11.03
CA ILE A 294 -6.79 -30.01 10.20
C ILE A 294 -6.48 -30.78 8.93
N SER A 295 -7.32 -31.74 8.59
CA SER A 295 -7.23 -32.51 7.35
C SER A 295 -7.91 -31.80 6.18
N ALA A 296 -7.62 -32.24 4.95
CA ALA A 296 -8.18 -31.64 3.74
C ALA A 296 -9.71 -31.72 3.65
N ASP A 297 -10.35 -32.65 4.36
CA ASP A 297 -11.82 -32.81 4.44
C ASP A 297 -12.44 -32.17 5.70
N GLY A 298 -11.64 -31.46 6.50
CA GLY A 298 -12.12 -30.68 7.64
C GLY A 298 -12.24 -31.44 8.96
N GLN A 299 -11.68 -32.65 9.08
CA GLN A 299 -11.49 -33.25 10.41
C GLN A 299 -10.36 -32.52 11.15
N SER A 300 -10.60 -32.18 12.42
CA SER A 300 -9.63 -31.46 13.26
C SER A 300 -9.28 -32.25 14.52
N ASP A 301 -7.99 -32.45 14.77
CA ASP A 301 -7.45 -33.05 15.98
C ASP A 301 -6.63 -32.04 16.78
N VAL A 302 -6.70 -32.13 18.11
CA VAL A 302 -5.79 -31.35 18.97
C VAL A 302 -4.41 -31.99 18.96
N VAL A 303 -3.39 -31.18 18.66
CA VAL A 303 -2.00 -31.57 18.78
C VAL A 303 -1.56 -31.37 20.22
N SER A 304 -1.15 -32.45 20.87
CA SER A 304 -0.59 -32.40 22.22
C SER A 304 0.76 -31.66 22.19
N ALA A 305 0.84 -30.52 22.86
CA ALA A 305 2.05 -29.71 23.00
C ALA A 305 2.16 -29.18 24.43
N ASP A 306 3.38 -29.05 24.96
CA ASP A 306 3.60 -28.38 26.25
C ASP A 306 3.53 -26.87 26.06
N LEU A 307 2.43 -26.29 26.54
CA LEU A 307 2.12 -24.85 26.50
C LEU A 307 1.99 -24.29 27.93
N SER A 308 2.56 -24.95 28.93
CA SER A 308 2.44 -24.56 30.34
C SER A 308 3.08 -23.19 30.65
N ASP A 309 4.01 -22.76 29.81
CA ASP A 309 4.72 -21.48 29.86
C ASP A 309 4.07 -20.38 29.00
N LEU A 310 3.00 -20.69 28.25
CA LEU A 310 2.36 -19.78 27.32
C LEU A 310 1.76 -18.57 28.05
N PHE A 311 2.12 -17.37 27.59
CA PHE A 311 1.47 -16.14 28.00
C PHE A 311 0.45 -15.69 26.94
N ALA A 312 -0.84 -15.68 27.31
CA ALA A 312 -1.93 -15.19 26.47
C ALA A 312 -2.70 -14.06 27.16
N SER A 313 -2.65 -12.86 26.59
CA SER A 313 -3.36 -11.67 27.09
C SER A 313 -3.34 -10.57 26.04
N GLY A 314 -4.39 -9.73 26.01
CA GLY A 314 -4.47 -8.63 25.05
C GLY A 314 -4.50 -9.17 23.62
N GLU A 315 -3.51 -8.85 22.80
CA GLU A 315 -3.27 -9.37 21.45
C GLU A 315 -2.28 -10.55 21.40
N THR A 316 -1.54 -10.78 22.49
CA THR A 316 -0.50 -11.82 22.59
C THR A 316 -1.08 -13.18 22.97
N GLY A 317 -0.47 -14.26 22.48
CA GLY A 317 -0.80 -15.65 22.79
C GLY A 317 0.02 -16.59 21.90
N MET A 318 -0.57 -17.70 21.47
CA MET A 318 0.01 -18.55 20.42
C MET A 318 -0.33 -17.95 19.04
N MET A 319 0.63 -17.34 18.36
CA MET A 319 0.40 -16.49 17.20
C MET A 319 0.89 -17.16 15.90
N GLY A 320 1.85 -16.56 15.19
CA GLY A 320 2.29 -17.02 13.87
C GLY A 320 2.80 -18.45 13.90
N ILE A 321 2.57 -19.17 12.80
CA ILE A 321 3.01 -20.54 12.60
C ILE A 321 3.45 -20.72 11.16
N VAL A 322 4.57 -21.41 10.95
CA VAL A 322 5.05 -21.76 9.61
C VAL A 322 5.69 -23.15 9.62
N ALA A 323 5.46 -23.93 8.58
CA ALA A 323 6.13 -25.22 8.40
C ALA A 323 7.54 -25.00 7.82
N ASP A 324 8.50 -25.81 8.24
CA ASP A 324 9.82 -25.84 7.62
C ASP A 324 9.70 -26.23 6.13
N PRO A 325 10.42 -25.60 5.19
CA PRO A 325 10.38 -26.00 3.77
C PRO A 325 10.76 -27.49 3.56
N GLY A 326 11.56 -28.05 4.46
CA GLY A 326 11.93 -29.46 4.54
C GLY A 326 10.98 -30.33 5.39
N PHE A 327 9.75 -29.88 5.70
CA PHE A 327 8.80 -30.56 6.59
C PHE A 327 8.63 -32.05 6.26
N SER A 328 8.57 -32.40 4.98
CA SER A 328 8.42 -33.80 4.51
C SER A 328 9.53 -34.73 4.99
N GLN A 329 10.69 -34.19 5.39
CA GLN A 329 11.85 -34.95 5.85
C GLN A 329 12.09 -34.79 7.36
N ASN A 330 11.85 -33.61 7.91
CA ASN A 330 12.24 -33.27 9.29
C ASN A 330 11.04 -33.11 10.25
N ASN A 331 9.81 -33.04 9.73
CA ASN A 331 8.57 -32.75 10.45
C ASN A 331 8.65 -31.48 11.33
N ARG A 332 9.48 -30.50 10.97
CA ARG A 332 9.69 -29.30 11.78
C ARG A 332 8.73 -28.18 11.43
N PHE A 333 8.26 -27.47 12.44
CA PHE A 333 7.51 -26.23 12.27
C PHE A 333 7.88 -25.24 13.37
N TYR A 334 7.51 -23.98 13.17
CA TYR A 334 7.91 -22.86 14.01
C TYR A 334 6.66 -22.14 14.49
N THR A 335 6.64 -21.74 15.75
CA THR A 335 5.58 -20.89 16.31
C THR A 335 6.18 -19.62 16.89
N CYS A 336 5.46 -18.52 16.76
CA CYS A 336 5.76 -17.24 17.36
C CYS A 336 4.73 -17.00 18.47
N GLN A 337 5.13 -16.98 19.75
CA GLN A 337 4.18 -17.00 20.87
C GLN A 337 4.65 -16.24 22.11
N GLY A 338 3.70 -15.81 22.94
CA GLY A 338 4.00 -15.20 24.24
C GLY A 338 4.53 -16.23 25.24
N HIS A 339 5.49 -15.82 26.05
CA HIS A 339 6.08 -16.61 27.12
C HIS A 339 5.88 -15.90 28.46
N SER A 340 5.70 -16.67 29.53
CA SER A 340 5.31 -16.13 30.85
C SER A 340 6.50 -15.76 31.74
N SER A 341 7.65 -16.44 31.63
CA SER A 341 8.81 -16.22 32.51
C SER A 341 10.15 -16.60 31.86
N PRO A 342 10.86 -15.67 31.18
CA PRO A 342 10.61 -14.24 31.16
C PRO A 342 9.36 -13.86 30.37
N ARG A 343 8.77 -12.72 30.71
CA ARG A 343 7.59 -12.20 30.01
C ARG A 343 8.02 -11.49 28.73
N GLU A 344 7.96 -12.21 27.63
CA GLU A 344 8.39 -11.77 26.29
C GLU A 344 7.66 -12.60 25.22
N ILE A 345 7.89 -12.26 23.95
CA ILE A 345 7.51 -13.09 22.82
C ILE A 345 8.72 -13.91 22.37
N GLN A 346 8.48 -15.15 21.95
CA GLN A 346 9.51 -16.10 21.55
C GLN A 346 9.11 -16.86 20.28
N VAL A 347 10.10 -17.14 19.43
CA VAL A 347 10.00 -18.13 18.36
C VAL A 347 10.49 -19.47 18.90
N ILE A 348 9.68 -20.52 18.72
CA ILE A 348 9.98 -21.87 19.18
C ILE A 348 9.94 -22.82 17.98
N THR A 349 10.93 -23.70 17.91
CA THR A 349 10.99 -24.79 16.92
C THR A 349 10.39 -26.05 17.51
N TRP A 350 9.55 -26.71 16.73
CA TRP A 350 8.87 -27.95 17.10
C TRP A 350 9.15 -29.04 16.08
N THR A 351 9.04 -30.30 16.51
CA THR A 351 8.89 -31.46 15.62
C THR A 351 7.52 -32.09 15.84
N LEU A 352 6.79 -32.36 14.76
CA LEU A 352 5.51 -33.07 14.78
C LEU A 352 5.72 -34.58 14.67
N SER A 353 5.01 -35.35 15.50
CA SER A 353 4.94 -36.82 15.42
C SER A 353 3.50 -37.27 15.69
N GLY A 354 2.79 -37.68 14.63
CA GLY A 354 1.36 -37.99 14.72
C GLY A 354 0.52 -36.78 15.12
N THR A 355 -0.05 -36.82 16.33
CA THR A 355 -0.81 -35.73 16.96
C THR A 355 -0.11 -35.16 18.19
N ALA A 356 1.22 -35.30 18.28
CA ALA A 356 2.04 -34.69 19.33
C ALA A 356 3.13 -33.79 18.73
N ALA A 357 3.41 -32.66 19.37
CA ALA A 357 4.51 -31.77 19.04
C ALA A 357 5.50 -31.71 20.21
N THR A 358 6.80 -31.74 19.91
CA THR A 358 7.88 -31.65 20.90
C THR A 358 8.80 -30.50 20.55
N ARG A 359 9.20 -29.71 21.55
CA ARG A 359 10.12 -28.57 21.36
C ARG A 359 11.53 -29.04 21.01
N VAL A 360 12.20 -28.28 20.15
CA VAL A 360 13.57 -28.54 19.67
C VAL A 360 14.50 -27.40 20.03
N ALA A 361 14.12 -26.16 19.70
CA ALA A 361 14.84 -24.94 20.08
C ALA A 361 13.85 -24.01 20.77
N ASP A 362 14.14 -23.67 22.03
CA ASP A 362 13.19 -23.05 22.96
C ASP A 362 13.92 -22.12 23.96
N PRO A 363 14.00 -20.82 23.66
CA PRO A 363 13.60 -20.19 22.41
C PRO A 363 14.63 -20.39 21.28
N LEU A 364 14.16 -20.43 20.04
CA LEU A 364 15.01 -20.16 18.87
C LEU A 364 15.41 -18.68 18.84
N VAL A 365 14.43 -17.80 19.00
CA VAL A 365 14.63 -16.34 19.15
C VAL A 365 13.77 -15.89 20.32
N GLY A 366 14.39 -15.30 21.33
CA GLY A 366 13.70 -14.66 22.46
C GLY A 366 13.98 -13.16 22.53
N GLY A 367 13.53 -12.51 23.59
CA GLY A 367 13.74 -11.07 23.79
C GLY A 367 12.83 -10.15 22.98
N LEU A 368 11.82 -10.68 22.26
CA LEU A 368 10.83 -9.82 21.59
C LEU A 368 9.94 -9.19 22.68
N PRO A 369 9.77 -7.86 22.67
CA PRO A 369 9.15 -7.16 23.78
C PRO A 369 7.65 -7.51 23.93
N ILE A 370 7.16 -7.41 25.16
CA ILE A 370 5.74 -7.29 25.48
C ILE A 370 5.55 -6.00 26.29
N GLY A 371 4.75 -5.07 25.78
CA GLY A 371 4.35 -3.86 26.50
C GLY A 371 2.97 -4.01 27.16
N SER A 372 2.03 -3.15 26.75
CA SER A 372 0.66 -3.10 27.28
C SER A 372 -0.22 -4.31 26.92
N GLY A 373 0.30 -5.27 26.16
CA GLY A 373 -0.45 -6.37 25.55
C GLY A 373 -1.00 -6.06 24.16
N ARG A 374 -0.57 -4.95 23.55
CA ARG A 374 -0.83 -4.56 22.16
C ARG A 374 0.45 -4.70 21.33
N HIS A 375 0.29 -4.85 20.02
CA HIS A 375 1.35 -4.77 19.01
C HIS A 375 2.46 -5.80 19.22
N GLY A 376 2.06 -7.07 19.35
CA GLY A 376 3.00 -8.18 19.40
C GLY A 376 3.59 -8.54 18.03
N GLY A 377 2.92 -8.17 16.93
CA GLY A 377 3.21 -8.67 15.59
C GLY A 377 3.25 -10.20 15.54
N CYS A 378 4.42 -10.76 15.19
CA CYS A 378 4.81 -12.16 15.35
C CYS A 378 4.31 -13.11 14.23
N GLN A 379 4.45 -12.70 12.97
CA GLN A 379 4.25 -13.57 11.80
C GLN A 379 5.58 -14.06 11.24
N LEU A 380 5.57 -15.28 10.70
CA LEU A 380 6.76 -16.02 10.26
C LEU A 380 6.65 -16.40 8.79
N ALA A 381 7.74 -16.28 8.04
CA ALA A 381 7.87 -16.84 6.69
C ALA A 381 9.29 -17.33 6.45
N PHE A 382 9.47 -18.29 5.54
CA PHE A 382 10.78 -18.70 5.07
C PHE A 382 11.10 -18.00 3.76
N ASP A 383 12.26 -17.35 3.67
CA ASP A 383 12.75 -16.80 2.40
C ASP A 383 13.23 -17.91 1.44
N THR A 384 13.56 -17.50 0.21
CA THR A 384 14.00 -18.41 -0.87
C THR A 384 15.33 -19.10 -0.58
N GLU A 385 16.09 -18.62 0.41
CA GLU A 385 17.36 -19.19 0.87
C GLU A 385 17.19 -20.06 2.13
N GLY A 386 15.94 -20.23 2.61
CA GLY A 386 15.63 -21.03 3.79
C GLY A 386 15.95 -20.33 5.11
N ARG A 387 16.08 -19.01 5.13
CA ARG A 387 16.17 -18.22 6.36
C ARG A 387 14.77 -17.92 6.89
N LEU A 388 14.65 -17.80 8.21
CA LEU A 388 13.40 -17.47 8.86
C LEU A 388 13.26 -15.94 8.97
N ILE A 389 12.21 -15.40 8.38
CA ILE A 389 11.79 -14.01 8.51
C ILE A 389 10.76 -13.88 9.63
N ILE A 390 10.92 -12.87 10.47
CA ILE A 390 10.06 -12.63 11.63
C ILE A 390 9.62 -11.16 11.61
N GLY A 391 8.32 -10.91 11.46
CA GLY A 391 7.73 -9.58 11.60
C GLY A 391 7.35 -9.31 13.06
N THR A 392 7.75 -8.18 13.63
CA THR A 392 7.49 -7.85 15.04
C THR A 392 6.75 -6.52 15.19
N GLY A 393 6.01 -6.37 16.29
CA GLY A 393 5.38 -5.10 16.66
C GLY A 393 6.17 -4.33 17.72
N ASP A 394 5.83 -3.06 17.86
CA ASP A 394 6.50 -2.10 18.74
C ASP A 394 6.08 -2.18 20.21
N SER A 395 5.19 -3.12 20.57
CA SER A 395 4.66 -3.30 21.92
C SER A 395 3.90 -2.09 22.50
N ALA A 396 3.51 -1.14 21.65
CA ALA A 396 3.04 0.18 22.05
C ALA A 396 4.04 0.96 22.92
N VAL A 397 5.35 0.80 22.64
CA VAL A 397 6.45 1.49 23.32
C VAL A 397 7.20 2.32 22.29
N GLY A 398 7.02 3.64 22.33
CA GLY A 398 7.38 4.48 21.18
C GLY A 398 8.87 4.60 20.89
N SER A 399 9.73 4.30 21.86
CA SER A 399 11.18 4.30 21.65
C SER A 399 11.71 3.05 20.94
N LEU A 400 10.89 2.01 20.73
CA LEU A 400 11.37 0.73 20.17
C LEU A 400 11.51 0.71 18.64
N PRO A 401 10.57 1.25 17.82
CA PRO A 401 10.64 1.15 16.36
C PRO A 401 11.96 1.63 15.77
N GLN A 402 12.46 2.77 16.25
CA GLN A 402 13.72 3.39 15.78
C GLN A 402 14.97 2.88 16.52
N ASN A 403 14.82 2.14 17.63
CA ASN A 403 15.97 1.60 18.38
C ASN A 403 16.48 0.29 17.78
N LEU A 404 17.68 0.33 17.18
CA LEU A 404 18.34 -0.84 16.56
C LEU A 404 18.87 -1.87 17.56
N SER A 405 18.93 -1.56 18.86
CA SER A 405 19.30 -2.50 19.92
C SER A 405 18.08 -3.22 20.52
N SER A 406 16.89 -3.08 19.91
CA SER A 406 15.66 -3.77 20.30
C SER A 406 15.08 -4.56 19.14
N LEU A 407 14.32 -5.61 19.45
CA LEU A 407 13.58 -6.42 18.48
C LEU A 407 12.13 -5.94 18.27
N GLY A 408 11.68 -4.86 18.92
CA GLY A 408 10.31 -4.33 18.75
C GLY A 408 10.19 -3.41 17.52
N GLY A 409 9.15 -3.61 16.71
CA GLY A 409 8.89 -2.81 15.50
C GLY A 409 9.93 -3.02 14.40
N LYS A 410 10.21 -4.29 14.07
CA LYS A 410 11.27 -4.74 13.15
C LYS A 410 10.74 -5.81 12.19
N THR A 411 11.48 -6.03 11.11
CA THR A 411 11.58 -7.35 10.48
C THR A 411 12.95 -7.93 10.76
N LEU A 412 13.01 -9.20 11.14
CA LEU A 412 14.24 -9.94 11.44
C LEU A 412 14.46 -11.00 10.37
N ARG A 413 15.72 -11.32 10.08
CA ARG A 413 16.12 -12.46 9.23
C ARG A 413 17.16 -13.29 9.96
N VAL A 414 16.80 -14.54 10.28
CA VAL A 414 17.58 -15.40 11.18
C VAL A 414 17.82 -16.79 10.61
N ASP A 415 18.76 -17.50 11.23
CA ASP A 415 19.03 -18.90 10.94
C ASP A 415 17.97 -19.76 11.61
N PRO A 416 17.27 -20.64 10.89
CA PRO A 416 16.18 -21.43 11.47
C PRO A 416 16.70 -22.53 12.42
N THR A 417 18.01 -22.75 12.50
CA THR A 417 18.65 -23.70 13.43
C THR A 417 19.27 -23.00 14.63
N THR A 418 19.97 -21.89 14.41
CA THR A 418 20.71 -21.19 15.49
C THR A 418 19.99 -19.98 16.06
N GLY A 419 19.01 -19.42 15.35
CA GLY A 419 18.33 -18.18 15.73
C GLY A 419 19.20 -16.92 15.65
N LEU A 420 20.41 -17.02 15.10
CA LEU A 420 21.32 -15.89 14.89
C LEU A 420 21.04 -15.20 13.54
N GLY A 421 21.41 -13.92 13.42
CA GLY A 421 21.37 -13.22 12.14
C GLY A 421 22.26 -13.88 11.08
N VAL A 422 21.90 -13.75 9.79
CA VAL A 422 22.78 -14.14 8.67
C VAL A 422 23.97 -13.19 8.52
N SER A 423 25.04 -13.67 7.88
CA SER A 423 26.22 -12.87 7.54
C SER A 423 25.93 -11.70 6.58
N ASP A 424 24.94 -11.82 5.71
CA ASP A 424 24.56 -10.79 4.73
C ASP A 424 23.43 -9.87 5.24
N ASN A 425 23.03 -9.97 6.51
CA ASN A 425 22.12 -8.98 7.10
C ASN A 425 22.75 -7.58 7.08
N PRO A 426 21.93 -6.52 6.91
CA PRO A 426 22.42 -5.14 6.81
C PRO A 426 23.21 -4.69 8.04
N PHE A 427 22.94 -5.28 9.20
CA PHE A 427 23.60 -4.96 10.47
C PHE A 427 24.43 -6.13 11.04
N SER A 428 24.82 -7.10 10.20
CA SER A 428 25.49 -8.34 10.62
C SER A 428 26.83 -8.14 11.34
N SER A 429 27.49 -7.00 11.12
CA SER A 429 28.76 -6.64 11.77
C SER A 429 28.61 -6.16 13.22
N SER A 430 27.38 -5.94 13.70
CA SER A 430 27.11 -5.52 15.07
C SER A 430 27.51 -6.61 16.07
N SER A 431 28.16 -6.22 17.17
CA SER A 431 28.43 -7.12 18.29
C SER A 431 27.18 -7.42 19.13
N ASN A 432 26.11 -6.64 18.99
CA ASN A 432 24.82 -6.94 19.60
C ASN A 432 24.08 -7.96 18.72
N PRO A 433 23.81 -9.18 19.23
CA PRO A 433 23.14 -10.23 18.44
C PRO A 433 21.74 -9.83 18.01
N ASP A 434 21.02 -9.00 18.76
CA ASP A 434 19.70 -8.51 18.38
C ASP A 434 19.80 -7.61 17.16
N THR A 435 20.71 -6.62 17.20
CA THR A 435 20.99 -5.75 16.06
C THR A 435 21.39 -6.55 14.83
N ALA A 436 22.23 -7.58 14.97
CA ALA A 436 22.67 -8.43 13.86
C ALA A 436 21.54 -9.23 13.18
N ARG A 437 20.39 -9.41 13.84
CA ARG A 437 19.20 -10.08 13.28
C ARG A 437 18.34 -9.17 12.42
N LEU A 438 18.48 -7.85 12.53
CA LEU A 438 17.59 -6.90 11.85
C LEU A 438 17.75 -6.99 10.34
N LEU A 439 16.62 -7.12 9.66
CA LEU A 439 16.49 -6.90 8.23
C LEU A 439 16.02 -5.47 7.95
N SER A 440 15.03 -4.97 8.69
CA SER A 440 14.60 -3.56 8.61
C SER A 440 13.96 -3.09 9.92
N PHE A 441 13.70 -1.78 10.05
CA PHE A 441 13.22 -1.17 11.29
C PHE A 441 12.25 -0.01 11.04
N GLY A 442 11.69 0.57 12.10
CA GLY A 442 10.71 1.66 11.99
C GLY A 442 9.30 1.16 11.64
N HIS A 443 8.94 -0.05 12.09
CA HIS A 443 7.59 -0.61 11.91
C HIS A 443 6.74 -0.40 13.17
N ARG A 444 5.41 -0.34 13.00
CA ARG A 444 4.46 -0.26 14.12
C ARG A 444 4.04 -1.62 14.61
N ASN A 445 3.40 -2.42 13.76
CA ASN A 445 2.82 -3.69 14.15
C ASN A 445 2.63 -4.63 12.96
N VAL A 446 3.72 -5.28 12.55
CA VAL A 446 3.74 -6.24 11.44
C VAL A 446 2.91 -7.48 11.79
N GLN A 447 1.76 -7.64 11.11
CA GLN A 447 0.83 -8.76 11.28
C GLN A 447 1.00 -9.85 10.20
N GLY A 448 1.50 -9.48 9.01
CA GLY A 448 1.72 -10.37 7.88
C GLY A 448 3.18 -10.33 7.42
N VAL A 449 3.71 -11.48 6.99
CA VAL A 449 5.02 -11.61 6.33
C VAL A 449 4.85 -12.64 5.22
N SER A 450 5.19 -12.28 4.00
CA SER A 450 5.18 -13.20 2.85
C SER A 450 6.36 -12.93 1.94
N ILE A 451 6.67 -13.89 1.07
CA ILE A 451 7.80 -13.82 0.15
C ILE A 451 7.24 -13.76 -1.27
N HIS A 452 7.63 -12.74 -2.02
CA HIS A 452 7.19 -12.63 -3.40
C HIS A 452 7.75 -13.81 -4.21
N PRO A 453 6.90 -14.61 -4.88
CA PRO A 453 7.28 -15.92 -5.41
C PRO A 453 8.30 -15.86 -6.54
N GLU A 454 8.36 -14.75 -7.27
CA GLU A 454 9.27 -14.59 -8.41
C GLU A 454 10.56 -13.81 -8.08
N THR A 455 10.46 -12.73 -7.29
CA THR A 455 11.61 -11.89 -6.93
C THR A 455 12.33 -12.37 -5.68
N GLY A 456 11.66 -13.12 -4.80
CA GLY A 456 12.16 -13.50 -3.48
C GLY A 456 12.14 -12.36 -2.46
N ASP A 457 11.55 -11.20 -2.80
CA ASP A 457 11.48 -10.07 -1.88
C ASP A 457 10.58 -10.38 -0.68
N VAL A 458 10.98 -9.88 0.49
CA VAL A 458 10.14 -9.94 1.69
C VAL A 458 9.09 -8.84 1.61
N TRP A 459 7.83 -9.20 1.85
CA TRP A 459 6.71 -8.27 1.96
C TRP A 459 6.07 -8.38 3.35
N THR A 460 5.65 -7.25 3.90
CA THR A 460 4.95 -7.20 5.19
C THR A 460 3.60 -6.51 5.07
N VAL A 461 2.72 -6.85 6.00
CA VAL A 461 1.43 -6.19 6.22
C VAL A 461 1.41 -5.69 7.66
N GLU A 462 1.11 -4.42 7.89
CA GLU A 462 1.11 -3.86 9.23
C GLU A 462 -0.06 -2.91 9.52
N HIS A 463 -0.43 -2.86 10.80
CA HIS A 463 -1.52 -2.02 11.26
C HIS A 463 -1.08 -0.55 11.43
N GLY A 464 -1.83 0.33 10.79
CA GLY A 464 -1.81 1.76 11.07
C GLY A 464 -2.51 2.13 12.38
N PRO A 465 -2.42 3.39 12.83
CA PRO A 465 -3.16 3.88 13.98
C PRO A 465 -4.67 3.98 13.70
N SER A 466 -5.14 5.12 13.19
CA SER A 466 -6.55 5.33 12.80
C SER A 466 -6.76 5.40 11.28
N SER A 467 -5.66 5.56 10.55
CA SER A 467 -5.49 5.47 9.11
C SER A 467 -4.28 4.59 8.79
N ASP A 468 -4.09 4.28 7.52
CA ASP A 468 -2.84 3.81 6.93
C ASP A 468 -2.34 2.49 7.52
N ASP A 469 -3.16 1.43 7.49
CA ASP A 469 -2.53 0.11 7.35
C ASP A 469 -1.68 0.11 6.09
N GLU A 470 -0.48 -0.43 6.19
CA GLU A 470 0.52 -0.41 5.14
C GLU A 470 0.87 -1.84 4.70
N VAL A 471 1.12 -1.97 3.40
CA VAL A 471 1.80 -3.11 2.79
C VAL A 471 3.14 -2.61 2.30
N ASN A 472 4.20 -3.28 2.73
CA ASN A 472 5.57 -2.83 2.57
C ASN A 472 6.39 -3.89 1.84
N ARG A 473 7.07 -3.49 0.77
CA ARG A 473 8.18 -4.28 0.17
C ARG A 473 9.44 -3.97 0.98
N ILE A 474 10.02 -4.97 1.61
CA ILE A 474 11.14 -4.79 2.54
C ILE A 474 12.45 -4.53 1.81
N VAL A 475 13.05 -3.37 2.07
CA VAL A 475 14.41 -3.03 1.66
C VAL A 475 15.36 -3.36 2.82
N PRO A 476 16.38 -4.22 2.64
CA PRO A 476 17.36 -4.51 3.69
C PRO A 476 18.04 -3.23 4.20
N GLY A 477 17.95 -2.99 5.51
CA GLY A 477 18.48 -1.82 6.20
C GLY A 477 17.53 -0.61 6.19
N GLY A 478 16.37 -0.71 5.52
CA GLY A 478 15.40 0.36 5.41
C GLY A 478 14.76 0.76 6.75
N ASN A 479 14.50 2.06 6.88
CA ASN A 479 13.66 2.63 7.94
C ASN A 479 12.25 2.84 7.35
N TYR A 480 11.21 2.34 8.01
CA TYR A 480 9.81 2.51 7.58
C TYR A 480 9.11 3.71 8.24
N GLY A 481 9.87 4.52 8.99
CA GLY A 481 9.47 5.87 9.38
C GLY A 481 8.56 5.97 10.61
N TRP A 482 8.04 4.86 11.14
CA TRP A 482 7.18 4.94 12.33
C TRP A 482 7.97 5.43 13.56
N ASN A 483 7.53 6.56 14.12
CA ASN A 483 8.16 7.17 15.29
C ASN A 483 7.14 7.88 16.20
N PRO A 484 6.48 7.16 17.12
CA PRO A 484 5.41 7.72 17.93
C PRO A 484 5.93 8.41 19.21
N VAL A 485 7.13 8.98 19.18
CA VAL A 485 7.70 9.73 20.32
C VAL A 485 7.27 11.20 20.29
N PRO A 486 7.19 11.89 21.45
CA PRO A 486 7.36 11.37 22.81
C PRO A 486 6.17 10.50 23.28
N GLY A 487 6.46 9.49 24.09
CA GLY A 487 5.45 8.58 24.63
C GLY A 487 5.01 7.53 23.60
N TYR A 488 3.71 7.46 23.33
CA TYR A 488 3.12 6.65 22.26
C TYR A 488 2.05 7.47 21.53
N ASN A 489 2.51 8.43 20.71
CA ASN A 489 1.69 9.35 19.94
C ASN A 489 1.19 8.67 18.64
N GLU A 490 -0.06 8.21 18.63
CA GLU A 490 -0.68 7.58 17.46
C GLU A 490 -1.16 8.59 16.38
N SER A 491 -0.88 9.89 16.55
CA SER A 491 -1.22 10.93 15.57
C SER A 491 -0.11 11.20 14.56
N VAL A 492 1.06 10.56 14.70
CA VAL A 492 2.15 10.66 13.73
C VAL A 492 1.82 9.84 12.47
N PRO A 493 2.38 10.20 11.30
CA PRO A 493 2.28 9.37 10.10
C PRO A 493 2.88 7.97 10.33
N MET A 494 2.37 6.96 9.62
CA MET A 494 2.99 5.63 9.61
C MET A 494 4.39 5.67 9.02
N THR A 495 4.51 6.24 7.81
CA THR A 495 5.78 6.62 7.20
C THR A 495 6.03 8.13 7.38
N ASP A 496 6.82 8.54 8.38
CA ASP A 496 7.15 9.97 8.60
C ASP A 496 8.33 10.43 7.72
N LEU A 497 8.05 10.81 6.47
CA LEU A 497 9.04 11.34 5.52
C LEU A 497 9.52 12.76 5.88
N ALA A 498 8.83 13.46 6.78
CA ALA A 498 9.26 14.79 7.22
C ALA A 498 10.39 14.69 8.25
N GLU A 499 10.29 13.73 9.17
CA GLU A 499 11.36 13.42 10.14
C GLU A 499 12.46 12.54 9.53
N PHE A 500 12.09 11.55 8.71
CA PHE A 500 13.00 10.63 8.04
C PHE A 500 12.87 10.72 6.51
N PRO A 501 13.53 11.68 5.85
CA PRO A 501 13.45 11.85 4.40
C PRO A 501 13.84 10.62 3.58
N ASP A 502 14.70 9.76 4.14
CA ASP A 502 15.16 8.51 3.52
C ASP A 502 14.33 7.28 3.96
N ALA A 503 13.22 7.47 4.68
CA ALA A 503 12.33 6.36 5.01
C ALA A 503 11.72 5.76 3.75
N VAL A 504 11.52 4.44 3.76
CA VAL A 504 10.96 3.69 2.65
C VAL A 504 9.44 3.85 2.67
N PRO A 505 8.82 4.44 1.63
CA PRO A 505 7.38 4.56 1.56
C PRO A 505 6.70 3.21 1.42
N ALA A 506 5.46 3.11 1.93
CA ALA A 506 4.65 1.93 1.72
C ALA A 506 4.36 1.67 0.24
N ALA A 507 4.41 0.40 -0.14
CA ALA A 507 4.01 -0.05 -1.47
C ALA A 507 2.50 0.16 -1.68
N TRP A 508 1.72 0.01 -0.61
CA TRP A 508 0.31 0.37 -0.61
C TRP A 508 -0.14 0.77 0.80
N ALA A 509 -1.02 1.76 0.89
CA ALA A 509 -1.66 2.15 2.15
C ALA A 509 -3.18 2.20 2.00
N THR A 510 -3.87 1.81 3.07
CA THR A 510 -5.34 1.89 3.14
C THR A 510 -5.88 3.31 3.06
N GLY A 511 -5.10 4.33 3.44
CA GLY A 511 -5.64 5.66 3.68
C GLY A 511 -6.51 5.68 4.94
N PHE A 512 -7.54 6.54 4.94
CA PHE A 512 -8.49 6.60 6.05
C PHE A 512 -9.82 5.89 5.72
N PRO A 513 -10.32 4.99 6.58
CA PRO A 513 -9.76 4.55 7.86
C PRO A 513 -8.87 3.30 7.75
N THR A 514 -8.12 2.99 8.81
CA THR A 514 -7.54 1.66 9.06
C THR A 514 -8.60 0.56 8.89
N LEU A 515 -8.27 -0.45 8.08
CA LEU A 515 -9.06 -1.67 7.82
C LEU A 515 -8.69 -2.82 8.77
N ALA A 516 -7.63 -2.63 9.54
CA ALA A 516 -6.92 -3.59 10.37
C ALA A 516 -6.48 -4.80 9.55
N LEU A 517 -5.62 -4.56 8.55
CA LEU A 517 -5.01 -5.62 7.74
C LEU A 517 -4.19 -6.58 8.62
N ALA A 518 -4.41 -7.89 8.45
CA ALA A 518 -3.73 -8.91 9.23
C ALA A 518 -2.65 -9.60 8.40
N ASP A 519 -2.87 -10.84 7.99
CA ASP A 519 -1.91 -11.62 7.22
C ASP A 519 -2.07 -11.38 5.71
N GLY A 520 -1.03 -11.73 4.95
CA GLY A 520 -1.06 -11.66 3.50
C GLY A 520 -0.27 -12.80 2.85
N GLU A 521 -0.73 -13.28 1.71
CA GLU A 521 -0.12 -14.37 0.96
C GLU A 521 -0.15 -14.12 -0.55
N PHE A 522 0.96 -14.38 -1.24
CA PHE A 522 0.99 -14.29 -2.71
C PHE A 522 0.31 -15.49 -3.36
N LEU A 523 -0.50 -15.23 -4.37
CA LEU A 523 -1.20 -16.26 -5.15
C LEU A 523 -0.25 -16.86 -6.19
N THR A 524 0.28 -18.06 -5.96
CA THR A 524 1.29 -18.67 -6.84
C THR A 524 0.69 -19.66 -7.84
N ALA A 525 -0.44 -20.27 -7.47
CA ALA A 525 -1.03 -21.35 -8.25
C ALA A 525 -1.58 -20.85 -9.61
N PRO A 526 -1.33 -21.57 -10.72
CA PRO A 526 -1.77 -21.15 -12.06
C PRO A 526 -3.29 -21.06 -12.20
N GLN A 527 -4.06 -21.73 -11.34
CA GLN A 527 -5.53 -21.69 -11.30
C GLN A 527 -6.07 -20.31 -10.91
N TRP A 528 -5.27 -19.47 -10.24
CA TRP A 528 -5.63 -18.06 -10.03
C TRP A 528 -5.61 -17.24 -11.32
N GLY A 529 -5.10 -17.82 -12.41
CA GLY A 529 -5.07 -17.19 -13.72
C GLY A 529 -4.33 -15.86 -13.66
N ALA A 530 -5.04 -14.78 -13.96
CA ALA A 530 -4.46 -13.45 -13.92
C ALA A 530 -4.34 -12.84 -12.53
N TRP A 531 -4.92 -13.46 -11.51
CA TRP A 531 -4.64 -13.09 -10.12
C TRP A 531 -3.34 -13.71 -9.61
N ARG A 532 -2.65 -14.55 -10.40
CA ARG A 532 -1.32 -15.06 -10.07
C ARG A 532 -0.35 -13.89 -9.83
N ASN A 533 0.47 -14.02 -8.80
CA ASN A 533 1.34 -13.00 -8.21
C ASN A 533 0.59 -11.83 -7.54
N GLY A 534 -0.74 -11.86 -7.47
CA GLY A 534 -1.52 -10.98 -6.61
C GLY A 534 -1.28 -11.30 -5.14
N PHE A 535 -1.32 -10.28 -4.29
CA PHE A 535 -1.11 -10.41 -2.85
C PHE A 535 -2.45 -10.43 -2.11
N ALA A 536 -2.90 -11.61 -1.68
CA ALA A 536 -4.14 -11.80 -0.95
C ALA A 536 -3.97 -11.38 0.51
N VAL A 537 -4.62 -10.29 0.93
CA VAL A 537 -4.49 -9.70 2.26
C VAL A 537 -5.83 -9.75 3.01
N SER A 538 -5.79 -10.28 4.22
CA SER A 538 -6.96 -10.36 5.10
C SER A 538 -7.11 -9.09 5.94
N ALA A 539 -8.35 -8.78 6.34
CA ALA A 539 -8.66 -7.62 7.15
C ALA A 539 -9.60 -7.98 8.31
N LEU A 540 -9.21 -7.55 9.50
CA LEU A 540 -9.93 -7.80 10.75
C LEU A 540 -11.13 -6.85 10.91
N LYS A 541 -10.92 -5.55 10.78
CA LYS A 541 -11.96 -4.55 11.09
C LYS A 541 -12.90 -4.37 9.90
N ASN A 542 -12.35 -4.39 8.68
CA ASN A 542 -13.15 -4.33 7.47
C ASN A 542 -13.75 -5.68 7.05
N GLN A 543 -13.37 -6.79 7.69
CA GLN A 543 -14.00 -8.10 7.48
C GLN A 543 -13.88 -8.60 6.03
N SER A 544 -12.72 -8.38 5.41
CA SER A 544 -12.54 -8.64 3.98
C SER A 544 -11.27 -9.41 3.67
N LEU A 545 -11.30 -10.14 2.56
CA LEU A 545 -10.12 -10.71 1.91
C LEU A 545 -10.00 -10.03 0.55
N ARG A 546 -8.91 -9.30 0.35
CA ARG A 546 -8.63 -8.58 -0.91
C ARG A 546 -7.42 -9.16 -1.60
N VAL A 547 -7.30 -8.95 -2.90
CA VAL A 547 -6.08 -9.20 -3.66
C VAL A 547 -5.55 -7.85 -4.12
N LEU A 548 -4.33 -7.51 -3.70
CA LEU A 548 -3.61 -6.32 -4.14
C LEU A 548 -2.68 -6.71 -5.30
N PHE A 549 -2.64 -5.90 -6.34
CA PHE A 549 -1.77 -6.10 -7.49
C PHE A 549 -0.69 -5.05 -7.49
N PHE A 550 0.54 -5.48 -7.78
CA PHE A 550 1.71 -4.61 -7.81
C PHE A 550 2.46 -4.78 -9.12
N ALA A 551 3.09 -3.70 -9.59
CA ALA A 551 4.10 -3.77 -10.65
C ALA A 551 5.43 -4.29 -10.07
N ASP A 552 6.38 -4.65 -10.94
CA ASP A 552 7.70 -5.16 -10.54
C ASP A 552 8.48 -4.21 -9.63
N ASN A 553 8.24 -2.91 -9.73
CA ASN A 553 8.83 -1.89 -8.85
C ASN A 553 8.11 -1.77 -7.49
N GLY A 554 7.04 -2.53 -7.25
CA GLY A 554 6.25 -2.52 -6.01
C GLY A 554 5.13 -1.49 -5.99
N LEU A 555 4.88 -0.76 -7.08
CA LEU A 555 3.76 0.19 -7.13
C LEU A 555 2.41 -0.51 -7.25
N PRO A 556 1.36 -0.02 -6.59
CA PRO A 556 0.05 -0.64 -6.63
C PRO A 556 -0.61 -0.41 -8.00
N LEU A 557 -0.98 -1.49 -8.66
CA LEU A 557 -1.70 -1.51 -9.93
C LEU A 557 -3.22 -1.54 -9.74
N GLY A 558 -3.68 -2.06 -8.61
CA GLY A 558 -5.09 -2.16 -8.29
C GLY A 558 -5.41 -3.15 -7.19
N GLN A 559 -6.69 -3.41 -6.98
CA GLN A 559 -7.15 -4.43 -6.04
C GLN A 559 -8.45 -5.11 -6.49
N SER A 560 -8.75 -6.25 -5.89
CA SER A 560 -10.02 -6.98 -5.99
C SER A 560 -10.44 -7.53 -4.64
N LEU A 561 -11.71 -7.94 -4.48
CA LEU A 561 -12.21 -8.58 -3.27
C LEU A 561 -12.62 -10.04 -3.55
N ILE A 562 -12.33 -10.89 -2.57
CA ILE A 562 -12.78 -12.29 -2.50
C ILE A 562 -13.92 -12.41 -1.49
N ILE A 563 -13.73 -11.82 -0.30
CA ILE A 563 -14.69 -11.83 0.81
C ILE A 563 -14.95 -10.39 1.20
N ASP A 564 -16.22 -10.05 1.40
CA ASP A 564 -16.66 -8.73 1.89
C ASP A 564 -17.77 -8.89 2.95
N GLY A 565 -17.37 -8.95 4.22
CA GLY A 565 -18.27 -8.96 5.38
C GLY A 565 -18.91 -10.31 5.73
N ASP A 566 -19.02 -11.25 4.79
CA ASP A 566 -19.81 -12.49 4.94
C ASP A 566 -19.38 -13.41 6.11
N TYR A 567 -18.11 -13.35 6.51
CA TYR A 567 -17.52 -14.25 7.52
C TYR A 567 -16.99 -13.51 8.76
N GLY A 568 -17.22 -12.20 8.83
CA GLY A 568 -16.69 -11.36 9.90
C GLY A 568 -15.17 -11.13 9.78
N ARG A 569 -14.49 -11.03 10.92
CA ARG A 569 -13.08 -10.61 11.00
C ARG A 569 -12.20 -11.72 10.41
N LEU A 570 -11.33 -11.40 9.45
CA LEU A 570 -10.37 -12.36 8.87
C LEU A 570 -8.96 -12.10 9.41
N ARG A 571 -8.15 -13.16 9.58
CA ARG A 571 -6.84 -13.07 10.24
C ARG A 571 -5.66 -13.69 9.48
N ALA A 572 -5.60 -15.02 9.32
CA ALA A 572 -4.48 -15.67 8.63
C ALA A 572 -4.86 -16.03 7.20
N VAL A 573 -3.89 -16.08 6.30
CA VAL A 573 -4.05 -16.51 4.90
C VAL A 573 -2.83 -17.34 4.51
N ALA A 574 -3.03 -18.55 3.98
CA ALA A 574 -1.93 -19.35 3.44
C ALA A 574 -2.37 -20.17 2.24
N GLU A 575 -1.55 -20.22 1.19
CA GLU A 575 -1.83 -21.02 0.00
C GLU A 575 -1.43 -22.48 0.23
N THR A 576 -2.31 -23.41 -0.14
CA THR A 576 -2.07 -24.85 -0.05
C THR A 576 -1.49 -25.39 -1.35
N ALA A 577 -0.95 -26.61 -1.32
CA ALA A 577 -0.37 -27.24 -2.50
C ALA A 577 -1.35 -27.45 -3.68
N ASP A 578 -2.67 -27.44 -3.42
CA ASP A 578 -3.69 -27.53 -4.48
C ASP A 578 -4.05 -26.16 -5.11
N GLY A 579 -3.49 -25.08 -4.58
CA GLY A 579 -3.73 -23.69 -5.01
C GLY A 579 -4.90 -23.01 -4.33
N SER A 580 -5.62 -23.67 -3.42
CA SER A 580 -6.62 -23.01 -2.57
C SER A 580 -5.95 -22.28 -1.40
N LEU A 581 -6.58 -21.21 -0.90
CA LEU A 581 -6.18 -20.56 0.34
C LEU A 581 -6.91 -21.17 1.52
N LEU A 582 -6.20 -21.31 2.65
CA LEU A 582 -6.82 -21.43 3.97
C LEU A 582 -6.86 -20.05 4.62
N VAL A 583 -8.03 -19.65 5.10
CA VAL A 583 -8.25 -18.33 5.72
C VAL A 583 -8.89 -18.52 7.10
N THR A 584 -8.31 -17.93 8.14
CA THR A 584 -8.88 -18.02 9.49
C THR A 584 -9.75 -16.81 9.82
N THR A 585 -10.81 -17.01 10.59
CA THR A 585 -11.63 -15.91 11.15
C THR A 585 -11.17 -15.53 12.57
N SER A 586 -11.61 -14.37 13.07
CA SER A 586 -11.20 -13.82 14.38
C SER A 586 -12.33 -13.08 15.11
N ASN A 587 -13.52 -13.67 15.07
CA ASN A 587 -14.77 -13.25 15.71
C ASN A 587 -14.81 -13.61 17.21
N GLY A 588 -14.12 -14.67 17.62
CA GLY A 588 -14.00 -15.11 19.01
C GLY A 588 -15.17 -15.96 19.53
N SER A 589 -15.05 -16.40 20.78
CA SER A 589 -16.09 -17.11 21.55
C SER A 589 -16.66 -18.37 20.86
N GLY A 590 -15.81 -19.19 20.23
CA GLY A 590 -16.26 -20.42 19.56
C GLY A 590 -16.91 -20.19 18.19
N ASN A 591 -16.97 -18.95 17.69
CA ASN A 591 -17.61 -18.62 16.41
C ASN A 591 -16.62 -18.59 15.24
N ASP A 592 -15.37 -19.03 15.47
CA ASP A 592 -14.35 -18.96 14.44
C ASP A 592 -14.27 -20.20 13.56
N GLN A 593 -13.77 -19.98 12.36
CA GLN A 593 -13.70 -20.93 11.28
C GLN A 593 -12.31 -20.91 10.62
N VAL A 594 -11.99 -22.03 9.98
CA VAL A 594 -11.05 -22.05 8.87
C VAL A 594 -11.89 -22.17 7.60
N LEU A 595 -11.70 -21.24 6.67
CA LEU A 595 -12.33 -21.21 5.36
C LEU A 595 -11.35 -21.76 4.33
N ARG A 596 -11.88 -22.47 3.33
CA ARG A 596 -11.18 -22.77 2.08
C ARG A 596 -11.69 -21.82 1.00
N VAL A 597 -10.76 -21.09 0.38
CA VAL A 597 -11.01 -20.26 -0.80
C VAL A 597 -10.36 -20.94 -2.00
N SER A 598 -11.17 -21.47 -2.89
CA SER A 598 -10.67 -22.10 -4.12
C SER A 598 -10.71 -21.13 -5.29
N PRO A 599 -9.69 -21.13 -6.17
CA PRO A 599 -9.74 -20.39 -7.42
C PRO A 599 -10.98 -20.80 -8.22
N GLY A 600 -11.69 -19.81 -8.76
CA GLY A 600 -12.82 -20.05 -9.66
C GLY A 600 -12.38 -20.62 -11.00
N SER A 601 -13.25 -21.39 -11.64
CA SER A 601 -13.07 -21.90 -13.01
C SER A 601 -13.17 -20.81 -14.07
#